data_AF-A0A2R6RLJ8-F1
#
_entry.id   AF-A0A2R6RLJ8-F1
#
_cell.length_a   1.000
_cell.length_b   1.000
_cell.length_c   1.000
_cell.angle_alpha   90.00
_cell.angle_beta   90.00
_cell.angle_gamma   90.00
#
_symmetry.space_group_name_H-M   'P 1'
#
loop_
_entity.id
_entity.type
_entity.pdbx_description
1 polymer ?
#
loop_
_entity_poly.entity_id
_entity_poly.type
_entity_poly.pdbx_seq_one_letter_code
_entity_poly.pdbx_strand_id
1 'polypeptide(L)'
;IPGSPSSASSAGNLTTIEYPPRTKLDLRVVVWSECKALIVIEKNVPTTFRFIDLKKISELVGAEANLKLKIWSDDRAEWVSRGCDEVMTMGQGHFSLLARREEVDRIDRDQWLQEVQRLQDGLRALEVATE
;
A
#
# COMPACT_ATOMS: atom_id res chain seq x y z
N ILE A 1 -35.23 -28.94 2.58
CA ILE A 1 -34.13 -28.06 3.04
C ILE A 1 -33.11 -28.96 3.72
N PRO A 2 -31.79 -28.84 3.52
CA PRO A 2 -30.96 -28.62 2.33
C PRO A 2 -29.94 -29.81 2.20
N GLY A 3 -28.94 -29.89 1.31
CA GLY A 3 -28.40 -28.91 0.38
C GLY A 3 -27.41 -29.53 -0.62
N SER A 4 -27.30 -28.86 -1.77
CA SER A 4 -26.06 -28.66 -2.54
C SER A 4 -25.15 -27.68 -1.76
N PRO A 5 -23.87 -27.37 -2.13
CA PRO A 5 -23.16 -27.59 -3.41
C PRO A 5 -21.72 -28.16 -3.25
N SER A 6 -21.17 -28.88 -4.24
CA SER A 6 -20.33 -28.43 -5.37
C SER A 6 -18.82 -28.40 -5.15
N SER A 7 -18.15 -28.96 -6.16
CA SER A 7 -16.95 -28.46 -6.84
C SER A 7 -15.67 -28.27 -6.05
N ALA A 8 -14.70 -29.10 -6.44
CA ALA A 8 -13.28 -28.87 -6.26
C ALA A 8 -12.86 -27.47 -6.74
N SER A 9 -12.04 -26.79 -5.95
CA SER A 9 -11.13 -25.77 -6.47
C SER A 9 -9.77 -26.00 -5.83
N SER A 10 -8.78 -26.23 -6.68
CA SER A 10 -7.40 -26.52 -6.37
C SER A 10 -6.79 -25.33 -5.62
N ALA A 11 -6.69 -25.43 -4.30
CA ALA A 11 -5.84 -24.57 -3.49
C ALA A 11 -4.38 -24.88 -3.85
N GLY A 12 -3.91 -24.33 -4.97
CA GLY A 12 -2.50 -24.36 -5.34
C GLY A 12 -1.70 -23.72 -4.22
N ASN A 13 -0.92 -24.53 -3.51
CA ASN A 13 0.16 -24.16 -2.58
C ASN A 13 0.10 -22.72 -2.05
N LEU A 14 -0.92 -22.41 -1.25
CA LEU A 14 -0.88 -21.26 -0.36
C LEU A 14 -0.02 -21.65 0.83
N THR A 15 1.29 -21.52 0.66
CA THR A 15 2.25 -21.57 1.76
C THR A 15 1.78 -20.54 2.79
N THR A 16 1.21 -21.03 3.89
CA THR A 16 0.75 -20.19 5.00
C THR A 16 2.01 -19.66 5.67
N ILE A 17 2.46 -18.49 5.24
CA ILE A 17 3.61 -17.81 5.84
C ILE A 17 3.11 -17.25 7.17
N GLU A 18 3.80 -17.59 8.26
CA GLU A 18 3.56 -16.99 9.57
C GLU A 18 3.58 -15.46 9.43
N TYR A 19 2.44 -14.85 9.69
CA TYR A 19 2.33 -13.40 9.74
C TYR A 19 2.69 -12.94 11.16
N PRO A 20 3.49 -11.87 11.32
CA PRO A 20 4.07 -10.98 10.29
C PRO A 20 5.32 -11.53 9.58
N PRO A 21 5.66 -11.06 8.36
CA PRO A 21 7.02 -11.18 7.87
C PRO A 21 7.93 -10.54 8.91
N ARG A 22 8.83 -11.33 9.50
CA ARG A 22 9.46 -11.02 10.79
C ARG A 22 10.26 -9.70 10.83
N THR A 23 10.56 -9.06 9.70
CA THR A 23 11.31 -7.78 9.65
C THR A 23 11.12 -6.92 8.39
N LYS A 24 10.95 -7.49 7.19
CA LYS A 24 10.93 -6.75 5.91
C LYS A 24 9.85 -7.26 4.94
N LEU A 25 9.35 -6.39 4.07
CA LEU A 25 8.37 -6.68 3.02
C LEU A 25 8.69 -5.98 1.70
N ASP A 26 8.08 -6.45 0.61
CA ASP A 26 7.97 -5.67 -0.61
C ASP A 26 6.73 -4.78 -0.51
N LEU A 27 6.96 -3.48 -0.38
CA LEU A 27 5.93 -2.47 -0.15
C LEU A 27 5.50 -1.86 -1.47
N ARG A 28 4.20 -1.93 -1.77
CA ARG A 28 3.61 -1.20 -2.88
C ARG A 28 3.17 0.18 -2.42
N VAL A 29 3.80 1.22 -2.93
CA VAL A 29 3.48 2.61 -2.60
C VAL A 29 2.68 3.22 -3.74
N VAL A 30 1.51 3.77 -3.42
CA VAL A 30 0.67 4.53 -4.34
C VAL A 30 0.67 5.97 -3.88
N VAL A 31 1.16 6.88 -4.72
CA VAL A 31 1.17 8.32 -4.43
C VAL A 31 0.42 9.09 -5.48
N TRP A 32 -0.64 9.80 -5.08
CA TRP A 32 -1.26 10.79 -5.95
C TRP A 32 -0.50 12.12 -5.83
N SER A 33 0.12 12.53 -6.95
CA SER A 33 0.83 13.82 -7.06
C SER A 33 0.02 14.89 -7.77
N GLU A 34 -1.06 14.50 -8.46
CA GLU A 34 -2.08 15.31 -9.14
C GLU A 34 -3.30 14.39 -9.37
N CYS A 35 -3.97 14.45 -10.54
CA CYS A 35 -5.01 13.48 -10.93
C CYS A 35 -4.50 12.06 -11.27
N LYS A 36 -3.19 11.80 -11.16
CA LYS A 36 -2.57 10.50 -11.50
C LYS A 36 -1.88 9.90 -10.28
N ALA A 37 -2.06 8.59 -10.10
CA ALA A 37 -1.28 7.79 -9.16
C ALA A 37 0.08 7.41 -9.76
N LEU A 38 1.13 7.64 -8.98
CA LEU A 38 2.43 7.01 -9.15
C LEU A 38 2.43 5.73 -8.32
N ILE A 39 2.76 4.61 -8.94
CA ILE A 39 2.78 3.30 -8.28
C ILE A 39 4.19 2.74 -8.35
N VAL A 40 4.77 2.44 -7.20
CA VAL A 40 6.12 1.88 -7.08
C VAL A 40 6.11 0.69 -6.14
N ILE A 41 6.88 -0.33 -6.47
CA ILE A 41 7.18 -1.43 -5.56
C ILE A 41 8.59 -1.22 -5.00
N GLU A 42 8.64 -0.91 -3.72
CA GLU A 42 9.86 -0.82 -2.93
C GLU A 42 10.17 -2.19 -2.32
N LYS A 43 11.32 -2.75 -2.67
CA LYS A 43 11.69 -4.11 -2.24
C LYS A 43 12.43 -4.08 -0.92
N ASN A 44 12.23 -5.10 -0.08
CA ASN A 44 12.94 -5.28 1.20
C ASN A 44 12.83 -4.10 2.19
N VAL A 45 11.65 -3.46 2.24
CA VAL A 45 11.35 -2.36 3.16
C VAL A 45 11.10 -2.90 4.57
N PRO A 46 11.72 -2.34 5.63
CA PRO A 46 11.39 -2.70 7.00
C PRO A 46 9.92 -2.42 7.33
N THR A 47 9.29 -3.17 8.23
CA THR A 47 7.89 -2.91 8.63
C THR A 47 7.71 -1.57 9.35
N THR A 48 8.79 -1.01 9.88
CA THR A 48 8.87 0.33 10.46
C THR A 48 9.90 1.14 9.69
N PHE A 49 9.46 2.21 9.04
CA PHE A 49 10.28 3.02 8.14
C PHE A 49 9.84 4.48 8.16
N ARG A 50 10.62 5.37 7.53
CA ARG A 50 10.17 6.73 7.19
C ARG A 50 9.95 6.80 5.69
N PHE A 51 8.97 7.57 5.24
CA PHE A 51 8.67 7.67 3.81
C PHE A 51 9.88 8.13 3.00
N ILE A 52 10.67 9.07 3.54
CA ILE A 52 11.88 9.57 2.90
C ILE A 52 12.95 8.48 2.64
N ASP A 53 12.93 7.38 3.40
CA ASP A 53 13.87 6.27 3.22
C ASP A 53 13.47 5.34 2.04
N LEU A 54 12.29 5.51 1.47
CA LEU A 54 11.78 4.76 0.32
C LEU A 54 12.33 5.34 -0.99
N LYS A 55 13.57 4.97 -1.33
CA LYS A 55 14.40 5.60 -2.38
C LYS A 55 13.66 5.95 -3.68
N LYS A 56 13.00 4.98 -4.33
CA LYS A 56 12.42 5.20 -5.66
C LYS A 56 11.24 6.15 -5.58
N ILE A 57 10.32 5.91 -4.64
CA ILE A 57 9.13 6.75 -4.55
C ILE A 57 9.48 8.13 -3.99
N SER A 58 10.41 8.22 -3.03
CA SER A 58 10.84 9.49 -2.44
C SER A 58 11.49 10.40 -3.49
N GLU A 59 12.33 9.86 -4.36
CA GLU A 59 12.89 10.57 -5.53
C GLU A 59 11.79 11.06 -6.48
N LEU A 60 10.81 10.21 -6.81
CA LEU A 60 9.73 10.55 -7.75
C LEU A 60 8.81 11.65 -7.23
N VAL A 61 8.52 11.66 -5.93
CA VAL A 61 7.61 12.64 -5.32
C VAL A 61 8.34 13.89 -4.82
N GLY A 62 9.68 13.90 -4.87
CA GLY A 62 10.51 14.96 -4.29
C GLY A 62 10.33 15.05 -2.77
N ALA A 63 10.32 13.91 -2.07
CA ALA A 63 10.12 13.89 -0.63
C ALA A 63 11.30 14.52 0.13
N GLU A 64 11.01 15.56 0.90
CA GLU A 64 11.95 16.24 1.78
C GLU A 64 11.46 16.15 3.23
N ALA A 65 12.35 16.38 4.21
CA ALA A 65 12.02 16.23 5.63
C ALA A 65 10.83 17.09 6.08
N ASN A 66 10.65 18.27 5.49
CA ASN A 66 9.55 19.19 5.83
C ASN A 66 8.28 18.94 5.02
N LEU A 67 8.31 18.02 4.04
CA LEU A 67 7.16 17.70 3.21
C LEU A 67 6.17 16.84 4.00
N LYS A 68 4.90 17.22 3.97
CA LYS A 68 3.81 16.43 4.53
C LYS A 68 3.05 15.72 3.42
N LEU A 69 2.69 14.48 3.68
CA LEU A 69 1.80 13.68 2.86
C LEU A 69 0.54 13.34 3.66
N LYS A 70 -0.56 13.18 2.97
CA LYS A 70 -1.79 12.59 3.50
C LYS A 70 -1.72 11.08 3.25
N ILE A 71 -1.64 10.30 4.31
CA ILE A 71 -1.61 8.83 4.26
C ILE A 71 -3.01 8.30 4.62
N TRP A 72 -3.51 7.31 3.86
CA TRP A 72 -4.77 6.65 4.17
C TRP A 72 -4.62 5.79 5.42
N SER A 73 -5.52 5.96 6.38
CA SER A 73 -5.61 5.20 7.63
C SER A 73 -6.86 4.33 7.55
N ASP A 74 -6.67 3.01 7.46
CA ASP A 74 -7.78 2.06 7.41
C ASP A 74 -8.56 2.02 8.74
N ASP A 75 -7.85 2.18 9.87
CA ASP A 75 -8.43 2.20 11.22
C ASP A 75 -9.41 3.37 11.44
N ARG A 76 -9.16 4.51 10.78
CA ARG A 76 -10.02 5.70 10.88
C ARG A 76 -10.87 5.94 9.64
N ALA A 77 -10.64 5.19 8.57
CA ALA A 77 -11.20 5.43 7.25
C ALA A 77 -11.03 6.90 6.79
N GLU A 78 -9.84 7.48 7.03
CA GLU A 78 -9.56 8.89 6.72
C GLU A 78 -8.13 9.12 6.18
N TRP A 79 -7.90 10.31 5.62
CA TRP A 79 -6.59 10.78 5.20
C TRP A 79 -5.89 11.56 6.32
N VAL A 80 -4.81 11.00 6.87
CA VAL A 80 -4.06 11.58 7.99
C VAL A 80 -2.79 12.26 7.48
N SER A 81 -2.54 13.52 7.89
CA SER A 81 -1.26 14.20 7.57
C SER A 81 -0.12 13.57 8.36
N ARG A 82 0.96 13.22 7.66
CA ARG A 82 2.21 12.68 8.22
C ARG A 82 3.41 13.36 7.57
N GLY A 83 4.46 13.59 8.35
CA GLY A 83 5.74 14.05 7.80
C GLY A 83 6.43 12.94 7.02
N CYS A 84 7.19 13.27 5.98
CA CYS A 84 7.97 12.27 5.24
C CYS A 84 9.12 11.68 6.08
N ASP A 85 9.60 12.41 7.09
CA ASP A 85 10.61 11.99 8.07
C ASP A 85 10.01 11.31 9.30
N GLU A 86 8.68 11.29 9.42
CA GLU A 86 7.99 10.66 10.54
C GLU A 86 8.09 9.14 10.43
N VAL A 87 8.41 8.49 11.55
CA VAL A 87 8.48 7.03 11.62
C VAL A 87 7.06 6.47 11.58
N MET A 88 6.80 5.61 10.59
CA MET A 88 5.54 4.89 10.41
C MET A 88 5.76 3.39 10.51
N THR A 89 4.73 2.69 10.98
CA THR A 89 4.73 1.23 11.09
C THR A 89 3.55 0.68 10.30
N MET A 90 3.80 -0.33 9.46
CA MET A 90 2.76 -0.97 8.68
C MET A 90 1.80 -1.75 9.59
N GLY A 91 0.51 -1.63 9.28
CA GLY A 91 -0.54 -2.44 9.88
C GLY A 91 -0.39 -3.92 9.55
N GLN A 92 -0.95 -4.77 10.40
CA GLN A 92 -0.99 -6.21 10.19
C GLN A 92 -1.75 -6.53 8.89
N GLY A 93 -1.14 -7.31 7.99
CA GLY A 93 -1.66 -7.68 6.68
C GLY A 93 -1.41 -6.66 5.56
N HIS A 94 -0.87 -5.47 5.86
CA HIS A 94 -0.74 -4.42 4.85
C HIS A 94 0.56 -4.55 4.05
N PHE A 95 0.42 -4.66 2.73
CA PHE A 95 1.53 -4.64 1.75
C PHE A 95 1.48 -3.41 0.85
N SER A 96 0.54 -2.49 1.09
CA SER A 96 0.38 -1.27 0.32
C SER A 96 0.36 -0.03 1.23
N LEU A 97 0.93 1.07 0.75
CA LEU A 97 0.84 2.39 1.38
C LEU A 97 0.16 3.35 0.40
N LEU A 98 -0.98 3.90 0.79
CA LEU A 98 -1.71 4.89 -0.02
C LEU A 98 -1.42 6.28 0.52
N ALA A 99 -0.87 7.14 -0.32
CA ALA A 99 -0.45 8.48 0.02
C ALA A 99 -0.91 9.48 -1.03
N ARG A 100 -1.16 10.73 -0.64
CA ARG A 100 -1.35 11.84 -1.56
C ARG A 100 -0.62 13.06 -1.04
N ARG A 101 -0.18 13.94 -1.95
CA ARG A 101 0.33 15.25 -1.54
C ARG A 101 -0.79 16.07 -0.91
N GLU A 102 -0.44 17.00 -0.02
CA GLU A 102 -1.42 17.75 0.76
C GLU A 102 -2.32 18.63 -0.15
N GLU A 103 -1.75 19.14 -1.24
CA GLU A 103 -2.42 19.92 -2.28
C GLU A 103 -3.32 19.09 -3.23
N VAL A 104 -3.31 17.76 -3.13
CA VAL A 104 -4.11 16.89 -4.01
C VAL A 104 -5.48 16.63 -3.38
N ASP A 105 -6.43 17.50 -3.71
CA ASP A 105 -7.81 17.41 -3.21
C ASP A 105 -8.66 16.37 -3.95
N ARG A 106 -8.34 16.10 -5.23
CA ARG A 106 -9.11 15.20 -6.09
C ARG A 106 -8.28 14.00 -6.50
N ILE A 107 -8.76 12.82 -6.10
CA ILE A 107 -8.24 11.53 -6.53
C ILE A 107 -9.31 10.87 -7.40
N ASP A 108 -8.90 10.17 -8.45
CA ASP A 108 -9.79 9.31 -9.21
C ASP A 108 -10.42 8.25 -8.29
N ARG A 109 -11.74 8.31 -8.13
CA ARG A 109 -12.48 7.50 -7.16
C ARG A 109 -12.38 6.01 -7.49
N ASP A 110 -12.47 5.64 -8.76
CA ASP A 110 -12.46 4.25 -9.17
C ASP A 110 -11.08 3.64 -8.97
N GLN A 111 -10.02 4.40 -9.31
CA GLN A 111 -8.66 4.01 -8.99
C GLN A 111 -8.46 3.88 -7.47
N TRP A 112 -8.90 4.85 -6.68
CA TRP A 112 -8.76 4.79 -5.22
C TRP A 112 -9.49 3.58 -4.62
N LEU A 113 -10.72 3.31 -5.03
CA LEU A 113 -11.48 2.15 -4.55
C LEU A 113 -10.76 0.82 -4.86
N GLN A 114 -10.17 0.69 -6.05
CA GLN A 114 -9.36 -0.48 -6.39
C GLN A 114 -8.13 -0.62 -5.48
N GLU A 115 -7.45 0.48 -5.17
CA GLU A 115 -6.26 0.44 -4.31
C GLU A 115 -6.59 0.18 -2.84
N VAL A 116 -7.72 0.70 -2.33
CA VAL A 116 -8.22 0.38 -0.98
C VAL A 116 -8.60 -1.09 -0.89
N GLN A 117 -9.30 -1.64 -1.89
CA GLN A 117 -9.63 -3.07 -1.91
C GLN A 117 -8.38 -3.95 -1.84
N ARG A 118 -7.34 -3.62 -2.62
CA ARG A 118 -6.06 -4.35 -2.57
C ARG A 118 -5.36 -4.26 -1.21
N LEU A 119 -5.46 -3.10 -0.55
CA LEU A 119 -4.93 -2.92 0.80
C LEU A 119 -5.63 -3.85 1.79
N GLN A 120 -6.96 -3.88 1.76
CA GLN A 120 -7.80 -4.70 2.65
C GLN A 120 -7.65 -6.21 2.42
N ASP A 121 -7.49 -6.61 1.15
CA ASP A 121 -7.25 -8.01 0.78
C ASP A 121 -5.83 -8.49 1.13
N GLY A 122 -4.95 -7.60 1.62
CA GLY A 122 -3.56 -7.92 1.95
C GLY A 122 -2.77 -8.44 0.74
N LEU A 123 -3.14 -7.99 -0.46
CA LEU A 123 -2.52 -8.47 -1.69
C LEU A 123 -1.08 -7.98 -1.76
N ARG A 124 -0.15 -8.92 -1.92
CA ARG A 124 1.25 -8.61 -2.14
C ARG A 124 1.41 -7.85 -3.46
N ALA A 125 2.44 -7.02 -3.49
CA ALA A 125 2.89 -6.36 -4.69
C ALA A 125 3.33 -7.44 -5.72
N LEU A 126 2.44 -7.81 -6.63
CA LEU A 126 2.84 -8.50 -7.85
C LEU A 126 3.50 -7.43 -8.73
N GLU A 127 4.74 -7.65 -9.17
CA GLU A 127 5.27 -6.91 -10.31
C GLU A 127 4.24 -7.11 -11.43
N VAL A 128 3.48 -6.07 -11.72
CA VAL A 128 2.62 -6.08 -12.90
C VAL A 128 3.60 -6.24 -14.04
N ALA A 129 3.60 -7.41 -14.66
CA ALA A 129 4.22 -7.59 -15.96
C ALA A 129 3.51 -6.60 -16.88
N THR A 130 4.14 -5.45 -17.09
CA THR A 130 3.81 -4.59 -18.22
C THR A 130 4.15 -5.41 -19.47
N GLU A 131 3.14 -6.05 -20.05
CA GLU A 131 3.14 -6.42 -21.46
C GLU A 131 2.94 -5.17 -22.34
#